data_AF-A0A3P3W054-F1
#
_entry.id   AF-A0A3P3W054-F1
#
_cell.length_a   1.000
_cell.length_b   1.000
_cell.length_c   1.000
_cell.angle_alpha   90.00
_cell.angle_beta   90.00
_cell.angle_gamma   90.00
#
_symmetry.space_group_name_H-M   'P 1'
#
loop_
_entity.id
_entity.type
_entity.pdbx_description
1 polymer ?
#
loop_
_entity_poly.entity_id
_entity_poly.type
_entity_poly.pdbx_seq_one_letter_code
_entity_poly.pdbx_strand_id
1 'polypeptide(L)'
;MSTPPHHRELDELRRELIESLVALERADAPLDTLDKARQIREIAEQLELLAVSNARAEKVSWAKIGTSFKLTKQGAQQRFAASIAALASSEDAENSSTEADPDS
;
A
#
# COMPACT_ATOMS: atom_id res chain seq x y z
N MET A 1 -17.95 -8.68 -10.24
CA MET A 1 -16.74 -8.59 -9.41
C MET A 1 -16.70 -7.18 -8.85
N SER A 2 -16.58 -6.99 -7.54
CA SER A 2 -16.52 -5.66 -6.94
C SER A 2 -15.14 -5.07 -7.17
N THR A 3 -15.05 -3.79 -7.54
CA THR A 3 -13.76 -3.09 -7.66
C THR A 3 -13.10 -3.01 -6.28
N PRO A 4 -11.81 -3.36 -6.13
CA PRO A 4 -11.11 -3.25 -4.85
C PRO A 4 -11.03 -1.79 -4.37
N PRO A 5 -11.06 -1.55 -3.04
CA PRO A 5 -11.12 -0.21 -2.47
C PRO A 5 -9.94 0.67 -2.92
N HIS A 6 -8.72 0.14 -2.93
CA HIS A 6 -7.51 0.92 -3.23
C HIS A 6 -7.00 0.72 -4.66
N HIS A 7 -7.84 0.36 -5.63
CA HIS A 7 -7.38 0.06 -7.00
C HIS A 7 -6.68 1.27 -7.66
N ARG A 8 -7.22 2.48 -7.46
CA ARG A 8 -6.67 3.72 -8.02
C ARG A 8 -5.33 4.09 -7.37
N GLU A 9 -5.30 4.13 -6.04
CA GLU A 9 -4.08 4.44 -5.27
C GLU A 9 -2.96 3.44 -5.58
N LEU A 10 -3.30 2.17 -5.76
CA LEU A 10 -2.35 1.15 -6.16
C LEU A 10 -1.77 1.40 -7.56
N ASP A 11 -2.59 1.87 -8.52
CA ASP A 11 -2.11 2.24 -9.86
C ASP A 11 -1.26 3.52 -9.85
N GLU A 12 -1.56 4.47 -8.96
CA GLU A 12 -0.74 5.67 -8.71
C GLU A 12 0.63 5.28 -8.13
N LEU A 13 0.68 4.48 -7.06
CA LEU A 13 1.93 3.98 -6.48
C LEU A 13 2.76 3.15 -7.48
N ARG A 14 2.11 2.35 -8.35
CA ARG A 14 2.81 1.62 -9.43
C ARG A 14 3.51 2.57 -10.39
N ARG A 15 2.84 3.65 -10.78
CA ARG A 15 3.42 4.67 -11.67
C ARG A 15 4.61 5.34 -10.98
N GLU A 16 4.44 5.79 -9.74
CA GLU A 16 5.50 6.43 -8.96
C GLU A 16 6.70 5.51 -8.75
N LEU A 17 6.47 4.21 -8.52
CA LEU A 17 7.53 3.22 -8.40
C LEU A 17 8.34 3.10 -9.69
N ILE A 18 7.67 3.04 -10.85
CA ILE A 18 8.33 2.98 -12.17
C ILE A 18 9.15 4.24 -12.41
N GLU A 19 8.59 5.42 -12.14
CA GLU A 19 9.29 6.70 -12.28
C GLU A 19 10.51 6.77 -11.35
N SER A 20 10.39 6.29 -10.11
CA SER A 20 11.49 6.26 -9.14
C SER A 20 12.60 5.29 -9.56
N LEU A 21 12.27 4.14 -10.15
CA LEU A 21 13.24 3.20 -10.71
C LEU A 21 14.02 3.82 -11.88
N VAL A 22 13.33 4.53 -12.79
CA VAL A 22 13.98 5.27 -13.88
C VAL A 22 14.88 6.39 -13.34
N ALA A 23 14.45 7.08 -12.28
CA ALA A 23 15.27 8.11 -11.64
C ALA A 23 16.51 7.52 -10.96
N LEU A 24 16.40 6.34 -10.33
CA LEU A 24 17.53 5.63 -9.74
C LEU A 24 18.56 5.23 -10.81
N GLU A 25 18.10 4.72 -11.97
CA GLU A 25 18.97 4.36 -13.09
C GLU A 25 19.80 5.55 -13.60
N ARG A 26 19.24 6.77 -13.51
CA ARG A 26 19.88 8.02 -13.96
C ARG A 26 20.64 8.77 -12.86
N ALA A 27 20.71 8.22 -11.65
CA ALA A 27 21.34 8.90 -10.52
C ALA A 27 22.87 8.80 -10.65
N ASP A 28 23.53 9.93 -10.90
CA ASP A 28 24.99 10.00 -11.06
C ASP A 28 25.74 10.24 -9.74
N ALA A 29 25.07 10.82 -8.73
CA ALA A 29 25.66 11.11 -7.44
C ALA A 29 25.33 10.02 -6.40
N PRO A 30 26.30 9.59 -5.54
CA PRO A 30 26.05 8.54 -4.55
C PRO A 30 24.91 8.82 -3.57
N LEU A 31 24.74 10.09 -3.17
CA LEU A 31 23.64 10.48 -2.27
C LEU A 31 22.29 10.42 -2.99
N ASP A 32 22.23 10.80 -4.27
CA ASP A 32 21.00 10.70 -5.06
C ASP A 32 20.59 9.24 -5.24
N THR A 33 21.54 8.35 -5.48
CA THR A 33 21.30 6.89 -5.53
C THR A 33 20.69 6.39 -4.23
N LEU A 34 21.25 6.78 -3.09
CA LEU A 34 20.74 6.38 -1.77
C LEU A 34 19.32 6.90 -1.54
N ASP A 35 19.07 8.16 -1.87
CA ASP A 35 17.78 8.79 -1.66
C ASP A 35 16.69 8.15 -2.54
N LYS A 36 17.02 7.86 -3.81
CA LYS A 36 16.11 7.13 -4.72
C LYS A 36 15.87 5.69 -4.28
N ALA A 37 16.89 4.98 -3.82
CA ALA A 37 16.72 3.63 -3.28
C ALA A 37 15.81 3.62 -2.04
N ARG A 38 15.95 4.61 -1.16
CA ARG A 38 15.06 4.80 -0.01
C ARG A 38 13.61 5.03 -0.46
N GLN A 39 13.40 5.96 -1.39
CA GLN A 39 12.07 6.29 -1.92
C GLN A 39 11.40 5.04 -2.55
N ILE A 40 12.14 4.28 -3.35
CA ILE A 40 11.65 3.03 -3.96
C ILE A 40 11.18 2.04 -2.91
N ARG A 41 11.97 1.85 -1.83
CA ARG A 41 11.59 0.93 -0.75
C ARG A 41 10.28 1.36 -0.09
N GLU A 42 10.15 2.64 0.24
CA GLU A 42 8.95 3.19 0.90
C GLU A 42 7.70 3.03 0.01
N ILE A 43 7.79 3.35 -1.28
CA ILE A 43 6.69 3.16 -2.24
C ILE A 43 6.34 1.67 -2.38
N ALA A 44 7.33 0.79 -2.46
CA ALA A 44 7.10 -0.66 -2.59
C ALA A 44 6.44 -1.24 -1.34
N GLU A 45 6.80 -0.79 -0.14
CA GLU A 45 6.16 -1.19 1.12
C GLU A 45 4.68 -0.75 1.18
N GLN A 46 4.38 0.48 0.74
CA GLN A 46 2.99 0.97 0.67
C GLN A 46 2.17 0.18 -0.36
N LEU A 47 2.74 -0.05 -1.56
CA LEU A 47 2.10 -0.84 -2.61
C LEU A 47 1.83 -2.28 -2.13
N GLU A 48 2.77 -2.92 -1.42
CA GLU A 48 2.57 -4.24 -0.80
C GLU A 48 1.37 -4.20 0.15
N LEU A 49 1.32 -3.22 1.05
CA LEU A 49 0.24 -3.12 2.04
C LEU A 49 -1.13 -2.95 1.39
N LEU A 50 -1.26 -2.05 0.41
CA LEU A 50 -2.51 -1.84 -0.32
C LEU A 50 -2.93 -3.08 -1.12
N ALA A 51 -1.98 -3.78 -1.72
CA ALA A 51 -2.26 -5.03 -2.43
C ALA A 51 -2.79 -6.11 -1.49
N VAL A 52 -2.22 -6.23 -0.28
CA VAL A 52 -2.73 -7.15 0.75
C VAL A 52 -4.12 -6.70 1.23
N SER A 53 -4.35 -5.39 1.43
CA SER A 53 -5.67 -4.85 1.79
C SER A 53 -6.73 -5.19 0.75
N ASN A 54 -6.46 -4.94 -0.53
CA ASN A 54 -7.34 -5.30 -1.64
C ASN A 54 -7.61 -6.81 -1.69
N ALA A 55 -6.60 -7.65 -1.52
CA ALA A 55 -6.79 -9.10 -1.43
C ALA A 55 -7.70 -9.50 -0.25
N ARG A 56 -7.57 -8.83 0.90
CA ARG A 56 -8.45 -9.05 2.06
C ARG A 56 -9.88 -8.59 1.80
N ALA A 57 -10.09 -7.47 1.11
CA ALA A 57 -11.40 -7.00 0.67
C ALA A 57 -12.09 -8.00 -0.27
N GLU A 58 -11.31 -8.68 -1.12
CA GLU A 58 -11.76 -9.79 -1.97
C GLU A 58 -11.90 -11.13 -1.22
N LYS A 59 -11.83 -11.13 0.11
CA LYS A 59 -11.96 -12.31 0.99
C LYS A 59 -10.87 -13.37 0.79
N VAL A 60 -9.71 -13.02 0.20
CA VAL A 60 -8.55 -13.92 0.14
C VAL A 60 -8.09 -14.24 1.56
N SER A 61 -7.91 -15.54 1.86
CA SER A 61 -7.55 -15.98 3.21
C SER A 61 -6.12 -15.62 3.58
N TRP A 62 -5.88 -15.39 4.87
CA TRP A 62 -4.54 -15.16 5.42
C TRP A 62 -3.55 -16.29 5.12
N ALA A 63 -4.03 -17.54 5.01
CA ALA A 63 -3.17 -18.67 4.64
C ALA A 63 -2.69 -18.56 3.18
N LYS A 64 -3.58 -18.15 2.26
CA LYS A 64 -3.24 -17.94 0.85
C LYS A 64 -2.30 -16.75 0.67
N ILE A 65 -2.55 -15.65 1.37
CA ILE A 65 -1.63 -14.50 1.41
C ILE A 65 -0.27 -14.94 1.95
N GLY A 66 -0.23 -15.64 3.09
CA GLY A 66 1.00 -16.12 3.71
C GLY A 66 1.86 -17.00 2.80
N THR A 67 1.23 -17.81 1.94
CA THR A 67 1.95 -18.64 0.96
C THR A 67 2.81 -17.81 0.02
N SER A 68 2.33 -16.66 -0.46
CA SER A 68 3.10 -15.74 -1.30
C SER A 68 4.36 -15.21 -0.60
N PHE A 69 4.32 -15.12 0.73
CA PHE A 69 5.42 -14.64 1.56
C PHE A 69 6.25 -15.77 2.20
N LYS A 70 5.94 -17.04 1.89
CA LYS A 70 6.52 -18.21 2.59
C LYS A 70 6.31 -18.16 4.10
N LEU A 71 5.19 -17.60 4.53
CA LEU A 71 4.75 -17.49 5.93
C LEU A 71 3.60 -18.44 6.22
N THR A 72 3.44 -18.79 7.50
CA THR A 72 2.21 -19.41 7.98
C THR A 72 1.06 -18.40 8.01
N LYS A 73 -0.18 -18.87 8.19
CA LYS A 73 -1.34 -18.00 8.45
C LYS A 73 -1.07 -17.00 9.58
N GLN A 74 -0.53 -17.48 10.70
CA GLN A 74 -0.24 -16.65 11.87
C GLN A 74 0.85 -15.62 11.58
N GLY A 75 1.91 -16.00 10.85
CA GLY A 75 2.97 -15.07 10.45
C GLY A 75 2.45 -13.96 9.53
N ALA A 76 1.57 -14.29 8.58
CA ALA A 76 0.92 -13.28 7.74
C ALA A 76 0.02 -12.34 8.55
N GLN A 77 -0.75 -12.87 9.50
CA GLN A 77 -1.60 -12.06 10.38
C GLN A 77 -0.76 -11.11 11.25
N GLN A 78 0.32 -11.60 11.87
CA GLN A 78 1.22 -10.78 12.68
C GLN A 78 1.87 -9.66 11.86
N ARG A 79 2.23 -9.93 10.61
CA ARG A 79 2.89 -8.95 9.74
C ARG A 79 1.94 -7.86 9.25
N PHE A 80 0.71 -8.21 8.86
CA PHE A 80 -0.14 -7.30 8.09
C PHE A 80 -1.42 -6.84 8.79
N ALA A 81 -1.96 -7.61 9.74
CA ALA A 81 -3.32 -7.35 10.23
C ALA A 81 -3.46 -5.99 10.93
N ALA A 82 -2.47 -5.57 11.72
CA ALA A 82 -2.49 -4.28 12.41
C ALA A 82 -2.41 -3.11 11.41
N SER A 83 -1.52 -3.18 10.43
CA SER A 83 -1.34 -2.13 9.42
C SER A 83 -2.58 -1.98 8.52
N ILE A 84 -3.23 -3.08 8.15
CA ILE A 84 -4.48 -3.02 7.37
C ILE A 84 -5.62 -2.44 8.21
N ALA A 85 -5.71 -2.79 9.49
CA ALA A 85 -6.73 -2.21 10.38
C ALA A 85 -6.53 -0.69 10.54
N ALA A 86 -5.27 -0.24 10.67
CA ALA A 86 -4.94 1.18 10.71
C ALA A 86 -5.34 1.90 9.41
N LEU A 87 -5.06 1.29 8.25
CA LEU A 87 -5.40 1.85 6.94
C LEU A 87 -6.92 2.06 6.78
N ALA A 88 -7.73 1.07 7.18
CA ALA A 88 -9.19 1.20 7.14
C ALA A 88 -9.70 2.32 8.08
N SER A 89 -9.07 2.47 9.25
CA SER A 89 -9.48 3.50 10.21
C SER A 89 -9.14 4.93 9.78
N SER A 90 -8.09 5.14 8.98
CA SER A 90 -7.78 6.47 8.42
C SER A 90 -8.79 6.91 7.37
N GLU A 91 -9.31 5.98 6.56
CA GLU A 91 -10.32 6.27 5.53
C GLU A 91 -11.66 6.69 6.15
N ASP A 92 -12.08 6.00 7.22
CA ASP A 92 -13.31 6.36 7.95
C ASP A 92 -13.23 7.77 8.57
N ALA A 93 -12.05 8.20 9.02
CA ALA A 93 -11.83 9.52 9.59
C ALA A 93 -11.83 10.65 8.54
N GLU A 94 -11.24 10.42 7.36
CA GLU A 94 -11.23 11.38 6.26
C GLU A 94 -12.63 11.55 5.64
N ASN A 95 -13.39 10.46 5.51
CA ASN A 95 -14.73 10.50 4.91
C ASN A 95 -15.77 11.18 5.85
N SER A 96 -15.61 11.02 7.17
CA SER A 96 -16.43 11.69 8.19
C SER A 96 -16.18 13.21 8.27
N SER A 97 -14.99 13.67 7.86
CA SER A 97 -14.62 15.10 7.91
C SER A 97 -15.16 15.93 6.73
N THR A 98 -15.74 15.29 5.71
CA THR A 98 -16.26 15.97 4.51
C THR A 98 -17.76 16.30 4.62
N GLU A 99 -18.44 15.87 5.68
CA GLU A 99 -19.90 16.03 5.87
C GLU A 99 -20.26 17.05 6.97
N ALA A 100 -19.56 18.20 7.00
CA ALA A 100 -19.90 19.35 7.85
C ALA A 100 -20.37 20.55 7.00
N ASP A 101 -21.70 20.66 6.89
CA ASP A 101 -22.58 21.79 6.52
C ASP A 101 -22.24 22.70 5.33
N PRO A 102 -23.05 22.64 4.25
CA PRO A 102 -23.26 23.73 3.31
C PRO A 102 -24.63 24.39 3.49
N ASP A 103 -25.03 24.82 4.70
CA ASP A 103 -26.03 25.90 4.86
C ASP A 103 -26.15 26.36 6.32
N SER A 104 -25.68 27.57 6.63
CA SER A 104 -26.13 28.44 7.72
C SER A 104 -25.66 29.87 7.48
#